data_AF-B8KMN5-F1
#
_entry.id   AF-B8KMN5-F1
#
_cell.length_a   1.000
_cell.length_b   1.000
_cell.length_c   1.000
_cell.angle_alpha   90.00
_cell.angle_beta   90.00
_cell.angle_gamma   90.00
#
_symmetry.space_group_name_H-M   'P 1'
#
loop_
_entity.id
_entity.type
_entity.pdbx_description
1 polymer ?
#
loop_
_entity_poly.entity_id
_entity_poly.type
_entity_poly.pdbx_seq_one_letter_code
_entity_poly.pdbx_strand_id
1 'polypeptide(L)'
;MTMNNDICQRVLGTLALTALLAASTVSAQTDLGNLSANPFDPDSVSNPYGAGSPYKADGIANPYGRYGSPYSNQSATNPYATDAAKLYDSSGNYRGKLSANPYDADSVSNPYGRYGSPYSADSINNPYGAGNPFSPDSPTNPFGQGLKIIGEQ
;
A
#
# COMPACT_ATOMS: atom_id res chain seq x y z
N MET A 1 45.64 25.10 41.37
CA MET A 1 46.31 23.82 41.70
C MET A 1 45.33 23.03 42.55
N THR A 2 44.59 22.09 41.93
CA THR A 2 44.81 20.62 42.01
C THR A 2 44.57 20.10 43.43
N MET A 3 43.81 19.05 43.73
CA MET A 3 43.20 17.91 43.03
C MET A 3 42.23 17.28 44.05
N ASN A 4 41.04 16.82 43.63
CA ASN A 4 40.68 15.40 43.53
C ASN A 4 41.26 14.47 44.61
N ASN A 5 40.40 13.78 45.38
CA ASN A 5 40.16 12.34 45.15
C ASN A 5 39.15 11.73 46.13
N ASP A 6 38.07 11.24 45.54
CA ASP A 6 37.39 9.97 45.79
C ASP A 6 37.71 9.21 47.08
N ILE A 7 36.71 9.09 47.94
CA ILE A 7 36.60 7.97 48.88
C ILE A 7 35.19 7.40 48.80
N CYS A 8 35.12 6.23 48.19
CA CYS A 8 34.30 5.09 48.60
C CYS A 8 32.84 5.01 48.12
N GLN A 9 32.70 4.44 46.92
CA GLN A 9 31.95 3.20 46.65
C GLN A 9 30.84 2.76 47.64
N ARG A 10 29.64 2.52 47.05
CA ARG A 10 28.52 1.64 47.48
C ARG A 10 27.67 2.27 48.59
N VAL A 11 26.41 2.65 48.34
CA VAL A 11 25.23 1.77 48.21
C VAL A 11 24.23 2.47 47.27
N LEU A 12 24.13 2.12 45.98
CA LEU A 12 23.24 1.09 45.42
C LEU A 12 21.77 1.16 45.87
N GLY A 13 20.92 1.73 45.00
CA GLY A 13 19.46 1.64 45.04
C GLY A 13 18.82 3.01 45.24
N THR A 14 18.13 3.64 44.29
CA THR A 14 17.37 3.11 43.14
C THR A 14 17.22 4.25 42.12
N LEU A 15 17.89 4.13 40.97
CA LEU A 15 17.50 4.88 39.78
C LEU A 15 16.14 4.31 39.32
N ALA A 16 15.04 4.97 39.66
CA ALA A 16 13.76 4.75 38.99
C ALA A 16 13.65 5.73 37.81
N LEU A 17 14.51 5.54 36.80
CA LEU A 17 14.29 6.12 35.48
C LEU A 17 13.32 5.19 34.74
N THR A 18 12.02 5.35 34.99
CA THR A 18 10.98 4.71 34.19
C THR A 18 10.87 5.43 32.86
N ALA A 19 11.79 5.12 31.94
CA ALA A 19 11.61 5.40 30.52
C ALA A 19 10.51 4.47 30.01
N LEU A 20 9.28 4.99 29.98
CA LEU A 20 8.14 4.31 29.35
C LEU A 20 8.38 4.29 27.84
N LEU A 21 8.97 3.20 27.33
CA LEU A 21 9.03 2.93 25.90
C LEU A 21 7.61 2.68 25.38
N ALA A 22 6.95 3.73 24.87
CA ALA A 22 5.83 3.55 23.97
C ALA A 22 6.36 2.95 22.67
N ALA A 23 6.38 1.62 22.57
CA ALA A 23 6.61 0.93 21.32
C ALA A 23 5.40 1.19 20.41
N SER A 24 5.42 2.27 19.64
CA SER A 24 4.52 2.45 18.52
C SER A 24 4.80 1.32 17.53
N THR A 25 3.85 0.38 17.42
CA THR A 25 3.89 -0.67 16.40
C THR A 25 3.77 -0.01 15.03
N VAL A 26 4.90 0.25 14.39
CA VAL A 26 4.93 0.62 12.97
C VAL A 26 4.46 -0.60 12.20
N SER A 27 3.26 -0.53 11.63
CA SER A 27 2.77 -1.50 10.64
C SER A 27 3.74 -1.51 9.46
N ALA A 28 4.30 -2.66 9.14
CA ALA A 28 5.20 -2.78 7.99
C ALA A 28 4.38 -2.63 6.70
N GLN A 29 4.78 -1.70 5.83
CA GLN A 29 4.19 -1.53 4.51
C GLN A 29 4.91 -2.43 3.51
N THR A 30 4.17 -3.05 2.61
CA THR A 30 4.72 -3.88 1.52
C THR A 30 4.46 -3.19 0.19
N ASP A 31 5.51 -3.01 -0.61
CA ASP A 31 5.43 -2.56 -1.99
C ASP A 31 5.03 -3.74 -2.90
N LEU A 32 3.87 -3.64 -3.54
CA LEU A 32 3.29 -4.71 -4.36
C LEU A 32 3.50 -4.47 -5.86
N GLY A 33 4.17 -3.37 -6.24
CA GLY A 33 4.31 -2.90 -7.62
C GLY A 33 3.29 -1.82 -7.97
N ASN A 34 3.04 -1.65 -9.26
CA ASN A 34 2.19 -0.60 -9.81
C ASN A 34 0.98 -1.18 -10.55
N LEU A 35 -0.19 -0.60 -10.28
CA LEU A 35 -1.39 -0.78 -11.07
C LEU A 35 -1.22 -0.01 -12.39
N SER A 36 -0.74 -0.70 -13.41
CA SER A 36 -0.41 -0.16 -14.73
C SER A 36 -0.79 -1.11 -15.85
N ALA A 37 -1.13 -0.57 -17.02
CA ALA A 37 -1.37 -1.32 -18.25
C ALA A 37 -0.09 -1.62 -19.04
N ASN A 38 1.06 -1.07 -18.64
CA ASN A 38 2.33 -1.28 -19.33
C ASN A 38 2.83 -2.73 -19.12
N PRO A 39 2.93 -3.58 -20.15
CA PRO A 39 3.35 -4.97 -19.98
C PRO A 39 4.88 -5.15 -19.93
N PHE A 40 5.64 -4.09 -20.22
CA PHE A 40 7.11 -4.14 -20.29
C PHE A 40 7.79 -3.60 -19.02
N ASP A 41 7.04 -2.88 -18.18
CA ASP A 41 7.52 -2.40 -16.89
C ASP A 41 7.61 -3.58 -15.90
N PRO A 42 8.78 -3.86 -15.28
CA PRO A 42 8.93 -4.92 -14.28
C PRO A 42 8.02 -4.75 -13.05
N ASP A 43 7.69 -3.51 -12.67
CA ASP A 43 6.86 -3.22 -11.50
C ASP A 43 5.37 -3.22 -11.84
N SER A 44 4.99 -3.29 -13.11
CA SER A 44 3.59 -3.34 -13.53
C SER A 44 2.93 -4.67 -13.21
N VAL A 45 1.73 -4.62 -12.63
CA VAL A 45 0.88 -5.82 -12.45
C VAL A 45 0.37 -6.41 -13.77
N SER A 46 0.50 -5.69 -14.89
CA SER A 46 0.22 -6.23 -16.23
C SER A 46 1.41 -7.00 -16.82
N ASN A 47 2.58 -6.98 -16.17
CA ASN A 47 3.75 -7.75 -16.59
C ASN A 47 3.80 -9.12 -15.87
N PRO A 48 3.50 -10.24 -16.55
CA PRO A 48 3.47 -11.57 -15.93
C PRO A 48 4.85 -12.11 -15.53
N TYR A 49 5.93 -11.48 -15.99
CA TYR A 49 7.30 -11.82 -15.62
C TYR A 49 7.84 -10.93 -14.49
N GLY A 50 7.07 -9.93 -14.05
CA GLY A 50 7.40 -8.98 -13.00
C GLY A 50 6.40 -9.01 -11.85
N ALA A 51 5.95 -7.84 -11.39
CA ALA A 51 4.97 -7.70 -10.30
C ALA A 51 3.64 -8.42 -10.58
N GLY A 52 3.25 -8.55 -11.84
CA GLY A 52 2.07 -9.30 -12.30
C GLY A 52 2.25 -10.82 -12.33
N SER A 53 3.39 -11.36 -11.88
CA SER A 53 3.62 -12.80 -11.87
C SER A 53 2.68 -13.52 -10.91
N PRO A 54 2.01 -14.61 -11.33
CA PRO A 54 1.17 -15.42 -10.44
C PRO A 54 1.98 -16.21 -9.40
N TYR A 55 3.31 -16.26 -9.55
CA TYR A 55 4.21 -16.96 -8.64
C TYR A 55 4.88 -16.04 -7.61
N LYS A 56 4.63 -14.73 -7.66
CA LYS A 56 5.12 -13.79 -6.64
C LYS A 56 4.37 -14.03 -5.33
N ALA A 57 5.06 -14.37 -4.26
CA ALA A 57 4.45 -14.78 -2.98
C ALA A 57 3.40 -13.77 -2.49
N ASP A 58 3.75 -12.48 -2.46
CA ASP A 58 2.87 -11.37 -2.08
C ASP A 58 2.26 -10.62 -3.29
N GLY A 59 2.27 -11.22 -4.48
CA GLY A 59 1.75 -10.55 -5.68
C GLY A 59 0.23 -10.43 -5.69
N ILE A 60 -0.29 -9.32 -6.25
CA ILE A 60 -1.74 -9.15 -6.51
C ILE A 60 -2.26 -10.23 -7.47
N ALA A 61 -1.42 -10.68 -8.41
CA ALA A 61 -1.76 -11.70 -9.40
C ALA A 61 -1.68 -13.14 -8.87
N ASN A 62 -1.19 -13.36 -7.65
CA ASN A 62 -1.08 -14.69 -7.07
C ASN A 62 -2.39 -15.07 -6.35
N PRO A 63 -3.19 -16.01 -6.89
CA PRO A 63 -4.49 -16.38 -6.31
C PRO A 63 -4.38 -17.16 -4.99
N TYR A 64 -3.17 -17.57 -4.61
CA TYR A 64 -2.88 -18.21 -3.34
C TYR A 64 -2.20 -17.26 -2.34
N GLY A 65 -1.82 -16.06 -2.79
CA GLY A 65 -1.14 -15.06 -1.99
C GLY A 65 -2.09 -14.16 -1.19
N ARG A 66 -1.54 -13.45 -0.19
CA ARG A 66 -2.30 -12.57 0.71
C ARG A 66 -3.12 -11.51 -0.03
N TYR A 67 -2.57 -10.93 -1.10
CA TYR A 67 -3.21 -9.83 -1.82
C TYR A 67 -3.96 -10.24 -3.09
N GLY A 68 -3.78 -11.46 -3.59
CA GLY A 68 -4.49 -11.97 -4.78
C GLY A 68 -5.55 -13.02 -4.49
N SER A 69 -5.54 -13.63 -3.30
CA SER A 69 -6.47 -14.71 -2.95
C SER A 69 -7.91 -14.24 -2.71
N PRO A 70 -8.91 -14.88 -3.32
CA PRO A 70 -10.32 -14.51 -3.13
C PRO A 70 -10.83 -14.71 -1.70
N TYR A 71 -10.05 -15.37 -0.83
CA TYR A 71 -10.40 -15.65 0.56
C TYR A 71 -9.74 -14.70 1.57
N SER A 72 -8.80 -13.87 1.14
CA SER A 72 -8.07 -12.96 2.04
C SER A 72 -8.81 -11.63 2.20
N ASN A 73 -8.83 -11.08 3.41
CA ASN A 73 -9.43 -9.76 3.67
C ASN A 73 -8.57 -8.60 3.14
N GLN A 74 -7.29 -8.85 2.79
CA GLN A 74 -6.42 -7.89 2.11
C GLN A 74 -6.43 -7.99 0.58
N SER A 75 -7.21 -8.91 0.01
CA SER A 75 -7.12 -9.19 -1.41
C SER A 75 -7.84 -8.18 -2.30
N ALA A 76 -7.23 -7.91 -3.45
CA ALA A 76 -7.85 -7.20 -4.56
C ALA A 76 -9.03 -7.95 -5.19
N THR A 77 -9.08 -9.28 -5.10
CA THR A 77 -10.10 -10.11 -5.79
C THR A 77 -11.24 -10.54 -4.88
N ASN A 78 -11.11 -10.39 -3.57
CA ASN A 78 -12.16 -10.74 -2.62
C ASN A 78 -13.25 -9.65 -2.58
N PRO A 79 -14.52 -9.96 -2.94
CA PRO A 79 -15.63 -8.99 -2.92
C PRO A 79 -16.07 -8.57 -1.52
N TYR A 80 -15.48 -9.14 -0.47
CA TYR A 80 -15.71 -8.79 0.93
C TYR A 80 -14.42 -8.37 1.65
N ALA A 81 -13.36 -8.04 0.90
CA ALA A 81 -12.13 -7.50 1.49
C ALA A 81 -12.43 -6.22 2.28
N THR A 82 -11.87 -6.12 3.48
CA THR A 82 -12.00 -4.96 4.38
C THR A 82 -10.70 -4.18 4.51
N ASP A 83 -9.58 -4.81 4.15
CA ASP A 83 -8.22 -4.35 4.43
C ASP A 83 -7.34 -4.40 3.18
N ALA A 84 -7.95 -4.12 2.02
CA ALA A 84 -7.28 -4.19 0.73
C ALA A 84 -6.16 -3.14 0.58
N ALA A 85 -5.18 -3.45 -0.27
CA ALA A 85 -4.03 -2.60 -0.55
C ALA A 85 -4.45 -1.21 -1.07
N LYS A 86 -3.66 -0.20 -0.70
CA LYS A 86 -3.90 1.22 -1.01
C LYS A 86 -3.17 1.63 -2.30
N LEU A 87 -3.80 2.53 -3.06
CA LEU A 87 -3.24 3.09 -4.29
C LEU A 87 -2.76 4.52 -4.07
N TYR A 88 -1.60 4.85 -4.64
CA TYR A 88 -1.02 6.19 -4.61
C TYR A 88 -0.50 6.59 -5.98
N ASP A 89 -0.66 7.85 -6.35
CA ASP A 89 0.02 8.41 -7.53
C ASP A 89 1.46 8.82 -7.22
N SER A 90 2.22 9.20 -8.24
CA SER A 90 3.62 9.65 -8.11
C SER A 90 3.82 10.86 -7.19
N SER A 91 2.76 11.65 -6.96
CA SER A 91 2.77 12.79 -6.03
C SER A 91 2.39 12.40 -4.59
N GLY A 92 2.08 11.13 -4.35
CA GLY A 92 1.67 10.60 -3.05
C GLY A 92 0.20 10.83 -2.72
N ASN A 93 -0.64 11.24 -3.67
CA ASN A 93 -2.07 11.38 -3.41
C ASN A 93 -2.71 9.99 -3.34
N TYR A 94 -3.58 9.81 -2.36
CA TYR A 94 -4.35 8.57 -2.20
C TYR A 94 -5.42 8.43 -3.30
N ARG A 95 -5.47 7.25 -3.92
CA ARG A 95 -6.35 6.89 -5.06
C ARG A 95 -7.29 5.71 -4.77
N GLY A 96 -7.56 5.44 -3.50
CA GLY A 96 -8.50 4.40 -3.08
C GLY A 96 -7.84 3.06 -2.74
N LYS A 97 -8.66 2.05 -2.45
CA LYS A 97 -8.25 0.67 -2.20
C LYS A 97 -8.41 -0.16 -3.47
N LEU A 98 -7.37 -0.92 -3.81
CA LEU A 98 -7.42 -1.93 -4.85
C LEU A 98 -8.21 -3.14 -4.33
N SER A 99 -9.54 -3.09 -4.46
CA SER A 99 -10.48 -4.08 -3.93
C SER A 99 -11.59 -4.38 -4.92
N ALA A 100 -12.08 -5.63 -4.92
CA ALA A 100 -13.29 -6.05 -5.62
C ALA A 100 -14.57 -5.78 -4.82
N ASN A 101 -14.46 -5.34 -3.56
CA ASN A 101 -15.61 -5.09 -2.70
C ASN A 101 -16.39 -3.84 -3.16
N PRO A 102 -17.62 -3.96 -3.67
CA PRO A 102 -18.38 -2.80 -4.16
C PRO A 102 -19.01 -1.97 -3.04
N TYR A 103 -18.96 -2.45 -1.79
CA TYR A 103 -19.58 -1.82 -0.63
C TYR A 103 -18.60 -1.00 0.21
N ASP A 104 -17.29 -1.18 0.04
CA ASP A 104 -16.27 -0.34 0.68
C ASP A 104 -16.28 1.04 -0.02
N ALA A 105 -16.33 2.12 0.77
CA ALA A 105 -16.42 3.49 0.28
C ALA A 105 -15.16 3.93 -0.51
N ASP A 106 -14.00 3.36 -0.15
CA ASP A 106 -12.72 3.67 -0.78
C ASP A 106 -12.35 2.70 -1.90
N SER A 107 -13.15 1.65 -2.12
CA SER A 107 -12.90 0.66 -3.17
C SER A 107 -13.00 1.25 -4.57
N VAL A 108 -12.01 0.92 -5.40
CA VAL A 108 -12.04 1.23 -6.84
C VAL A 108 -13.13 0.45 -7.60
N SER A 109 -13.71 -0.59 -6.99
CA SER A 109 -14.84 -1.34 -7.55
C SER A 109 -16.20 -0.82 -7.09
N ASN A 110 -16.25 0.20 -6.21
CA ASN A 110 -17.51 0.82 -5.82
C ASN A 110 -17.90 1.91 -6.85
N PRO A 111 -18.93 1.68 -7.69
CA PRO A 111 -19.31 2.60 -8.77
C PRO A 111 -19.95 3.91 -8.25
N TYR A 112 -20.29 3.96 -6.97
CA TYR A 112 -20.82 5.14 -6.29
C TYR A 112 -19.77 5.80 -5.39
N GLY A 113 -18.62 5.15 -5.18
CA GLY A 113 -17.53 5.63 -4.35
C GLY A 113 -16.64 6.66 -5.04
N ARG A 114 -15.89 7.43 -4.25
CA ARG A 114 -15.01 8.49 -4.76
C ARG A 114 -13.93 7.97 -5.72
N TYR A 115 -13.42 6.77 -5.50
CA TYR A 115 -12.29 6.21 -6.26
C TYR A 115 -12.67 5.19 -7.33
N GLY A 116 -13.93 4.69 -7.30
CA GLY A 116 -14.45 3.75 -8.29
C GLY A 116 -15.50 4.33 -9.23
N SER A 117 -16.15 5.45 -8.89
CA SER A 117 -17.21 6.03 -9.72
C SER A 117 -16.68 6.62 -11.03
N PRO A 118 -17.32 6.38 -12.19
CA PRO A 118 -16.88 7.00 -13.46
C PRO A 118 -17.07 8.52 -13.51
N TYR A 119 -17.78 9.10 -12.53
CA TYR A 119 -18.07 10.54 -12.49
C TYR A 119 -17.16 11.32 -11.53
N SER A 120 -16.37 10.66 -10.71
CA SER A 120 -15.47 11.31 -9.76
C SER A 120 -14.13 11.66 -10.41
N ALA A 121 -13.61 12.86 -10.17
CA ALA A 121 -12.29 13.26 -10.69
C ALA A 121 -11.14 12.43 -10.11
N ASP A 122 -11.29 11.91 -8.89
CA ASP A 122 -10.28 11.08 -8.22
C ASP A 122 -10.33 9.60 -8.61
N SER A 123 -11.34 9.20 -9.38
CA SER A 123 -11.57 7.81 -9.75
C SER A 123 -10.66 7.38 -10.89
N ILE A 124 -10.09 6.19 -10.73
CA ILE A 124 -9.30 5.54 -11.79
C ILE A 124 -10.17 5.05 -12.95
N ASN A 125 -11.50 5.01 -12.75
CA ASN A 125 -12.48 4.63 -13.77
C ASN A 125 -13.04 5.85 -14.52
N ASN A 126 -12.61 7.07 -14.19
CA ASN A 126 -12.99 8.28 -14.90
C ASN A 126 -11.88 8.69 -15.90
N PRO A 127 -12.12 8.60 -17.23
CA PRO A 127 -11.11 8.96 -18.25
C PRO A 127 -10.82 10.46 -18.32
N TYR A 128 -11.60 11.30 -17.66
CA TYR A 128 -11.35 12.74 -17.54
C TYR A 128 -10.70 13.12 -16.20
N GLY A 129 -10.44 12.15 -15.32
CA GLY A 129 -9.85 12.31 -14.00
C GLY A 129 -8.57 11.48 -13.82
N ALA A 130 -8.41 10.84 -12.66
CA ALA A 130 -7.26 9.98 -12.35
C ALA A 130 -7.10 8.81 -13.33
N GLY A 131 -8.17 8.37 -13.98
CA GLY A 131 -8.17 7.34 -15.03
C GLY A 131 -7.81 7.83 -16.44
N ASN A 132 -7.38 9.09 -16.61
CA ASN A 132 -7.08 9.66 -17.92
C ASN A 132 -5.98 8.86 -18.66
N PRO A 133 -6.26 8.29 -19.84
CA PRO A 133 -5.33 7.38 -20.54
C PRO A 133 -4.03 8.05 -21.02
N PHE A 134 -3.96 9.37 -20.99
CA PHE A 134 -2.74 10.13 -21.32
C PHE A 134 -1.92 10.53 -20.08
N SER A 135 -2.45 10.32 -18.88
CA SER A 135 -1.72 10.60 -17.64
C SER A 135 -0.69 9.51 -17.35
N PRO A 136 0.56 9.84 -16.94
CA PRO A 136 1.58 8.84 -16.62
C PRO A 136 1.23 7.98 -15.40
N ASP A 137 0.45 8.52 -14.46
CA ASP A 137 -0.02 7.80 -13.26
C ASP A 137 -1.28 6.96 -13.52
N SER A 138 -1.93 7.10 -14.68
CA SER A 138 -3.17 6.38 -14.94
C SER A 138 -2.91 4.88 -15.11
N PRO A 139 -3.69 4.02 -14.44
CA PRO A 139 -3.67 2.57 -14.68
C PRO A 139 -3.91 2.16 -16.13
N THR A 140 -4.60 2.99 -16.92
CA THR A 140 -5.00 2.67 -18.30
C THR A 140 -4.00 3.14 -19.35
N ASN A 141 -2.97 3.89 -18.96
CA ASN A 141 -1.93 4.35 -19.89
C ASN A 141 -0.89 3.23 -20.13
N PRO A 142 -0.78 2.66 -21.34
CA PRO A 142 0.15 1.55 -21.62
C PRO A 142 1.62 1.97 -21.61
N PHE A 143 1.91 3.26 -21.55
CA PHE A 143 3.27 3.82 -21.46
C PHE A 143 3.52 4.50 -20.09
N GLY A 144 2.52 4.52 -19.21
CA GLY A 144 2.58 5.11 -17.89
C GLY A 144 3.20 4.16 -16.85
N GLN A 145 3.66 4.74 -15.74
CA GLN A 145 4.07 3.98 -14.56
C GLN A 145 2.86 3.44 -13.80
N GLY A 146 1.71 4.12 -13.89
CA GLY A 146 0.51 3.75 -13.16
C GLY A 146 0.55 4.14 -11.69
N LEU A 147 -0.29 3.51 -10.88
CA LEU A 147 -0.42 3.82 -9.45
C LEU A 147 0.35 2.84 -8.58
N LYS A 148 1.10 3.34 -7.61
CA LYS A 148 1.79 2.51 -6.64
C LYS A 148 0.82 1.77 -5.74
N ILE A 149 1.05 0.48 -5.53
CA ILE A 149 0.23 -0.40 -4.70
C ILE A 149 0.97 -0.69 -3.39
N ILE A 150 0.40 -0.24 -2.27
CA ILE A 150 0.96 -0.42 -0.93
C ILE A 150 0.04 -1.30 -0.09
N GLY A 151 0.52 -2.48 0.29
CA GLY A 151 -0.14 -3.38 1.25
C GLY A 151 0.29 -3.08 2.69
N GLU A 152 -0.55 -3.47 3.66
CA GLU A 152 -0.24 -3.41 5.09
C GLU A 152 -0.02 -4.83 5.63
N GLN A 153 1.02 -5.02 6.46
CA GLN A 153 1.34 -6.30 7.08
C GLN A 153 0.67 -6.53 8.43
#